data_AF-A0A1S6FQK0-F1
#
_entry.id   AF-A0A1S6FQK0-F1
#
_cell.length_a   1.000
_cell.length_b   1.000
_cell.length_c   1.000
_cell.angle_alpha   90.00
_cell.angle_beta   90.00
_cell.angle_gamma   90.00
#
_symmetry.space_group_name_H-M   'P 1'
#
loop_
_entity.id
_entity.type
_entity.pdbx_description
1 polymer ?
#
loop_
_entity_poly.entity_id
_entity_poly.type
_entity_poly.pdbx_seq_one_letter_code
_entity_poly.pdbx_strand_id
1 'polypeptide(L)' 'MAVGLLTNRDLERLGSGFSRCFPVSDDGKFEDLLRAIDEADAASGLRASRPEEGHVKTI' A
#
# COMPACT_ATOMS: atom_id res chain seq x y z
N MET A 1 15.13 2.54 9.50
CA MET A 1 14.28 1.35 9.71
C MET A 1 13.04 1.53 8.86
N ALA A 2 12.64 0.51 8.10
CA ALA A 2 11.43 0.55 7.27
C ALA A 2 10.32 -0.27 7.94
N VAL A 3 9.09 0.23 7.89
CA VAL A 3 7.90 -0.46 8.38
C VAL A 3 6.99 -0.68 7.18
N GLY A 4 6.65 -1.93 6.89
CA GLY A 4 5.77 -2.31 5.79
C GLY A 4 4.49 -2.93 6.34
N LEU A 5 3.35 -2.56 5.77
CA LEU A 5 2.07 -3.23 6.01
C LEU A 5 2.01 -4.45 5.09
N LEU A 6 1.79 -5.62 5.67
CA LEU A 6 1.83 -6.90 4.98
C LEU A 6 0.56 -7.67 5.31
N THR A 7 -0.03 -8.33 4.32
CA THR A 7 -1.11 -9.28 4.59
C THR A 7 -0.53 -10.61 5.10
N ASN A 8 -1.37 -11.47 5.69
CA ASN A 8 -0.96 -12.83 6.06
C ASN A 8 -0.36 -13.60 4.88
N ARG A 9 -0.93 -13.43 3.68
CA ARG A 9 -0.43 -14.06 2.46
C ARG A 9 0.96 -13.56 2.07
N ASP A 10 1.24 -12.28 2.30
CA ASP A 10 2.56 -11.70 2.03
C ASP A 10 3.60 -12.23 3.02
N LEU A 11 3.23 -12.34 4.30
CA LEU A 11 4.08 -12.95 5.34
C LEU A 11 4.43 -14.40 5.00
N GLU A 12 3.45 -15.21 4.56
CA GLU A 12 3.70 -16.59 4.13
C GLU A 12 4.65 -16.68 2.92
N ARG A 13 4.54 -15.74 1.97
CA ARG A 13 5.41 -15.69 0.78
C ARG A 13 6.82 -15.18 1.07
N LEU A 14 6.96 -14.25 2.00
CA LEU A 14 8.26 -13.68 2.42
C LEU A 14 9.01 -14.57 3.43
N GLY A 15 8.31 -15.52 4.05
CA GLY A 15 8.91 -16.52 4.93
C GLY A 15 9.54 -15.92 6.19
N SER A 16 10.60 -16.55 6.70
CA SER A 16 11.29 -16.20 7.96
C SER A 16 12.16 -14.94 7.89
N GLY A 17 12.08 -14.16 6.81
CA GLY A 17 12.87 -12.93 6.63
C GLY A 17 12.54 -11.81 7.62
N PHE A 18 11.41 -11.90 8.33
CA PHE A 18 11.00 -10.90 9.32
C PHE A 18 11.29 -11.39 10.75
N SER A 19 12.18 -10.69 11.46
CA SER A 19 12.50 -11.01 12.86
C SER A 19 11.42 -10.56 13.86
N ARG A 20 10.47 -9.72 13.46
CA ARG A 20 9.38 -9.21 14.31
C ARG A 20 8.13 -8.99 13.48
N CYS A 21 7.08 -9.74 13.80
CA CYS A 21 5.75 -9.57 13.23
C CYS A 21 4.77 -9.27 14.37
N PHE A 22 3.98 -8.21 14.22
CA PHE A 22 2.96 -7.81 15.19
C PHE A 22 1.60 -7.96 14.51
N PRO A 23 0.77 -8.92 14.92
CA PRO A 23 -0.55 -9.09 14.33
C PRO A 23 -1.39 -7.85 14.62
N VAL A 24 -2.03 -7.31 13.59
CA VAL A 24 -3.06 -6.28 13.75
C VAL A 24 -4.38 -7.01 13.95
N SER A 25 -5.05 -6.74 15.06
CA SER A 25 -6.38 -7.29 15.33
C SER A 25 -7.40 -6.69 14.35
N ASP A 26 -8.34 -7.51 13.89
CA ASP A 26 -9.45 -7.08 13.02
C ASP A 26 -10.54 -6.36 13.84
N ASP A 27 -10.17 -5.21 14.40
CA ASP A 27 -11.04 -4.36 15.22
C ASP A 27 -11.54 -3.11 14.48
N GLY A 28 -11.37 -3.09 13.15
CA GLY A 28 -11.74 -1.97 12.28
C GLY A 28 -10.80 -0.76 12.32
N LYS A 29 -9.87 -0.66 13.28
CA LYS A 29 -8.93 0.49 13.36
C LYS A 29 -7.92 0.51 12.21
N PHE A 30 -7.65 -0.66 11.63
CA PHE A 30 -6.79 -0.75 10.45
C PHE A 30 -7.45 -0.15 9.20
N GLU A 31 -8.76 -0.34 9.05
CA GLU A 31 -9.54 0.29 7.97
C GLU A 31 -9.53 1.82 8.09
N ASP A 32 -9.64 2.33 9.32
CA ASP A 32 -9.52 3.77 9.57
C ASP A 32 -8.15 4.32 9.19
N LEU A 33 -7.08 3.56 9.45
CA LEU A 33 -5.71 3.91 9.05
C LEU A 33 -5.55 3.90 7.52
N LEU A 34 -6.06 2.88 6.83
CA LEU A 34 -6.03 2.80 5.37
C LEU A 34 -6.78 3.98 4.75
N ARG A 35 -7.98 4.30 5.25
CA ARG A 35 -8.76 5.44 4.79
C ARG A 35 -8.02 6.76 4.97
N ALA A 36 -7.32 6.95 6.10
CA ALA A 36 -6.55 8.15 6.34
C ALA A 36 -5.35 8.29 5.38
N ILE A 37 -4.72 7.18 5.00
CA ILE A 37 -3.65 7.16 3.99
C ILE A 37 -4.23 7.52 2.62
N ASP A 38 -5.34 6.92 2.23
CA ASP A 38 -6.01 7.22 0.94
C ASP A 38 -6.42 8.70 0.85
N GLU A 39 -6.93 9.28 1.93
CA GLU A 39 -7.30 10.69 2.01
C GLU A 39 -6.07 11.61 1.90
N ALA A 40 -4.96 11.25 2.55
CA ALA A 40 -3.69 11.99 2.45
C ALA A 40 -3.09 11.91 1.04
N ASP A 41 -3.16 10.75 0.38
CA ASP A 41 -2.72 10.56 -1.01
C ASP A 41 -3.59 11.35 -2.01
N ALA A 42 -4.90 11.40 -1.77
CA ALA A 42 -5.83 12.21 -2.56
C ALA A 42 -5.55 13.72 -2.38
N ALA A 43 -5.30 14.16 -1.15
CA ALA A 43 -5.01 15.55 -0.83
C ALA A 43 -3.64 16.02 -1.36
N SER A 44 -2.65 15.12 -1.39
CA SER A 44 -1.30 15.41 -1.88
C SER A 44 -1.16 15.38 -3.41
N GLY A 45 -2.21 14.99 -4.13
CA GLY A 45 -2.21 15.00 -5.60
C GLY A 45 -1.24 13.99 -6.24
N LEU A 46 -0.71 13.03 -5.47
CA LEU A 46 0.20 12.00 -6.00
C LEU A 46 -0.44 11.19 -7.13
N ARG A 47 -1.76 11.05 -7.13
CA ARG A 47 -2.54 10.39 -8.20
C ARG A 47 -2.79 11.25 -9.45
N ALA A 48 -2.56 12.56 -9.39
CA ALA A 48 -2.82 13.48 -10.51
C ALA A 48 -1.66 13.56 -11.51
N SER A 49 -0.56 12.85 -11.28
CA SER A 49 0.66 12.94 -12.10
C SER A 49 1.10 11.60 -12.70
N ARG A 50 0.16 10.81 -13.25
CA ARG A 50 0.53 9.78 -14.22
C ARG A 50 0.05 10.23 -15.60
N PRO A 51 0.90 10.79 -16.46
CA PRO A 51 0.51 10.99 -17.84
C PRO A 51 0.21 9.62 -18.45
N GLU A 52 -0.96 9.52 -19.04
CA GLU A 52 -1.41 8.41 -19.89
C GLU A 52 -0.48 8.34 -21.12
N GLU A 53 0.69 7.70 -20.98
CA GLU A 53 1.56 7.40 -22.10
C GLU A 53 1.10 6.11 -22.77
N GLY A 54 0.42 6.23 -23.91
CA GLY A 54 -0.03 5.07 -24.66
C GLY A 54 -0.82 5.32 -25.95
N HIS A 55 -0.71 6.49 -26.59
CA HIS A 55 -1.16 6.65 -27.98
C HIS A 55 0.06 6.59 -28.92
N VAL A 56 0.57 5.38 -29.15
CA VAL A 56 1.49 5.14 -30.27
C VAL A 56 0.67 5.23 -31.56
N LYS A 57 0.74 6.38 -32.25
CA LYS A 57 0.42 6.43 -33.68
C LYS A 57 1.59 5.80 -34.42
N THR A 58 1.40 4.56 -34.84
CA THR A 58 2.23 3.94 -35.88
C THR A 58 1.72 4.44 -37.23
N ILE A 59 2.63 5.10 -37.95
CA ILE A 59 2.69 5.48 -39.38
C ILE A 59 1.48 5.18 -40.28
#